data_AF-A0A497ST97-F1
#
_entry.id   AF-A0A497ST97-F1
#
_cell.length_a   1.000
_cell.length_b   1.000
_cell.length_c   1.000
_cell.angle_alpha   90.00
_cell.angle_beta   90.00
_cell.angle_gamma   90.00
#
_symmetry.space_group_name_H-M   'P 1'
#
loop_
_entity.id
_entity.type
_entity.pdbx_description
1 polymer ?
#
loop_
_entity_poly.entity_id
_entity_poly.type
_entity_poly.pdbx_seq_one_letter_code
_entity_poly.pdbx_strand_id
1 'polypeptide(L)'
;MVSFIILLKNIIKNISMKLQVAMEYLLIIGLVLTFIAPLWIYVTVMRNEASNQLDLSYAKLAVDKLAEAADFVYSQGSGASVTIKLYIPSGVVGGSVGNNTIRLDVLYKSSINNVIAMTQANVSGTLPSNEGLYEVKVVCNGSYVQISY
;
A
#
# COMPACT_ATOMS: atom_id res chain seq x y z
N MET A 1 4.40 -53.21 51.84
CA MET A 1 3.92 -53.50 50.47
C MET A 1 2.63 -52.75 50.11
N VAL A 2 1.57 -52.84 50.92
CA VAL A 2 0.28 -52.13 50.66
C VAL A 2 0.41 -50.60 50.64
N SER A 3 1.18 -50.01 51.55
CA SER A 3 1.41 -48.55 51.61
C SER A 3 2.07 -47.98 50.34
N PHE A 4 3.00 -48.71 49.73
CA PHE A 4 3.67 -48.30 48.50
C PHE A 4 2.71 -48.28 47.29
N ILE A 5 1.81 -49.27 47.21
CA ILE A 5 0.80 -49.36 46.14
C ILE A 5 -0.19 -48.18 46.23
N ILE A 6 -0.59 -47.79 47.45
CA ILE A 6 -1.48 -46.64 47.67
C ILE A 6 -0.81 -45.34 47.22
N LEU A 7 0.48 -45.17 47.54
CA LEU A 7 1.25 -43.99 47.15
C LEU A 7 1.37 -43.88 45.62
N LEU A 8 1.66 -45.00 44.94
CA LEU A 8 1.73 -45.05 43.48
C LEU A 8 0.39 -44.68 42.83
N LYS A 9 -0.72 -45.19 43.39
CA LYS A 9 -2.08 -44.92 42.89
C LYS A 9 -2.46 -43.44 43.04
N ASN A 10 -2.05 -42.79 44.13
CA ASN A 10 -2.25 -41.35 44.33
C ASN A 10 -1.43 -40.48 43.36
N ILE A 11 -0.19 -40.87 43.06
CA ILE A 11 0.66 -40.16 42.09
C ILE A 11 0.03 -40.24 40.69
N ILE A 12 -0.39 -41.44 40.27
CA ILE A 12 -1.02 -41.66 38.96
C ILE A 12 -2.31 -40.84 38.84
N LYS A 13 -3.15 -40.81 39.89
CA LYS A 13 -4.38 -40.00 39.93
C LYS A 13 -4.09 -38.50 39.79
N ASN A 14 -3.04 -38.00 40.45
CA ASN A 14 -2.69 -36.58 40.36
C ASN A 14 -2.18 -36.22 38.96
N ILE A 15 -1.38 -37.08 38.33
CA ILE A 15 -0.93 -36.90 36.95
C ILE A 15 -2.11 -36.91 35.96
N SER A 16 -3.06 -37.84 36.11
CA SER A 16 -4.23 -37.90 35.24
C SER A 16 -5.14 -36.66 35.37
N MET A 17 -5.30 -36.14 36.60
CA MET A 17 -6.06 -34.90 36.83
C MET A 17 -5.40 -33.70 36.16
N LYS A 18 -4.06 -33.57 36.26
CA LYS A 18 -3.32 -32.50 35.58
C LYS A 18 -3.41 -32.61 34.05
N LEU A 19 -3.35 -33.84 33.52
CA LEU A 19 -3.48 -34.09 32.09
C LEU A 19 -4.87 -33.71 31.57
N GLN A 20 -5.94 -34.07 32.29
CA GLN A 20 -7.31 -33.69 31.93
C GLN A 20 -7.47 -32.16 31.88
N VAL A 21 -6.98 -31.47 32.91
CA VAL A 21 -7.03 -30.00 32.97
C VAL A 21 -6.24 -29.37 31.80
N ALA A 22 -5.05 -29.87 31.50
CA ALA A 22 -4.26 -29.39 30.36
C ALA A 22 -4.98 -29.60 29.02
N MET A 23 -5.68 -30.73 28.84
CA MET A 23 -6.47 -31.02 27.65
C MET A 23 -7.68 -30.09 27.51
N GLU A 24 -8.37 -29.78 28.62
CA GLU A 24 -9.47 -28.80 28.62
C GLU A 24 -8.98 -27.41 28.22
N TYR A 25 -7.82 -26.96 28.73
CA TYR A 25 -7.21 -25.69 28.31
C TYR A 25 -6.83 -25.70 26.82
N LEU A 26 -6.26 -26.79 26.30
CA LEU A 26 -5.95 -26.91 24.87
C LEU A 26 -7.21 -26.85 24.00
N LEU A 27 -8.31 -27.48 24.42
CA LEU A 27 -9.59 -27.40 23.72
C LEU A 27 -10.15 -25.98 23.71
N ILE A 28 -10.10 -25.28 24.85
CA ILE A 28 -10.53 -23.88 24.95
C ILE A 28 -9.69 -23.01 24.02
N ILE A 29 -8.36 -23.14 24.04
CA ILE A 29 -7.45 -22.36 23.18
C ILE A 29 -7.72 -22.67 21.69
N GLY A 30 -7.86 -23.94 21.33
CA GLY A 30 -8.15 -24.36 19.96
C GLY A 30 -9.47 -23.79 19.44
N LEU A 31 -10.50 -23.79 20.28
CA LEU A 31 -11.80 -23.20 19.95
C LEU A 31 -11.70 -21.69 19.78
N VAL A 32 -10.99 -20.99 20.68
CA VAL A 32 -10.73 -19.55 20.56
C VAL A 32 -9.98 -19.22 19.26
N LEU A 33 -8.93 -19.97 18.93
CA LEU A 33 -8.16 -19.78 17.70
C LEU A 33 -9.00 -20.01 16.45
N THR A 34 -9.95 -20.94 16.49
CA THR A 34 -10.88 -21.21 15.37
C THR A 34 -11.75 -19.99 15.06
N PHE A 35 -12.11 -19.19 16.06
CA PHE A 35 -12.82 -17.93 15.85
C PHE A 35 -11.90 -16.76 15.47
N ILE A 36 -10.68 -16.70 16.02
CA ILE A 36 -9.74 -15.61 15.74
C ILE A 36 -9.14 -15.72 14.33
N ALA A 37 -8.81 -16.93 13.87
CA ALA A 37 -8.16 -17.15 12.58
C ALA A 37 -8.93 -16.54 11.39
N PRO A 38 -10.24 -16.79 11.18
CA PRO A 38 -10.97 -16.20 10.06
C PRO A 38 -11.07 -14.67 10.16
N LEU A 39 -11.19 -14.12 11.38
CA LEU A 39 -11.21 -12.67 11.59
C LEU A 39 -9.88 -12.05 11.19
N TRP A 40 -8.76 -12.67 11.55
CA TRP A 40 -7.43 -12.18 11.20
C TRP A 40 -7.20 -12.17 9.69
N ILE A 41 -7.60 -13.25 9.00
CA ILE A 41 -7.53 -13.34 7.53
C ILE A 41 -8.39 -12.24 6.91
N TYR A 42 -9.63 -12.09 7.36
CA TYR A 42 -10.55 -11.07 6.85
C TYR A 42 -9.99 -9.65 6.99
N VAL A 43 -9.49 -9.30 8.17
CA VAL A 43 -8.89 -7.98 8.45
C VAL A 43 -7.68 -7.73 7.55
N THR A 44 -6.83 -8.74 7.34
CA THR A 44 -5.64 -8.59 6.49
C THR A 44 -6.01 -8.36 5.03
N VAL A 45 -7.00 -9.10 4.51
CA VAL A 45 -7.48 -8.93 3.13
C VAL A 45 -8.12 -7.56 2.93
N MET A 46 -8.99 -7.13 3.86
CA MET A 46 -9.63 -5.82 3.79
C MET A 46 -8.63 -4.67 3.90
N ARG A 47 -7.61 -4.79 4.75
CA ARG A 47 -6.54 -3.79 4.86
C ARG A 47 -5.77 -3.64 3.55
N ASN A 48 -5.39 -4.76 2.92
CA ASN A 48 -4.66 -4.74 1.66
C ASN A 48 -5.51 -4.14 0.53
N GLU A 49 -6.80 -4.47 0.48
CA GLU A 49 -7.76 -3.88 -0.46
C GLU A 49 -7.82 -2.35 -0.32
N ALA A 50 -8.02 -1.87 0.91
CA ALA A 50 -8.13 -0.45 1.19
C ALA A 50 -6.83 0.30 0.85
N SER A 51 -5.68 -0.26 1.20
CA SER A 51 -4.36 0.33 0.85
C SER A 51 -4.22 0.47 -0.66
N ASN A 52 -4.46 -0.60 -1.41
CA ASN A 52 -4.31 -0.60 -2.87
C ASN A 52 -5.26 0.40 -3.56
N GLN A 53 -6.47 0.59 -3.02
CA GLN A 53 -7.41 1.58 -3.53
C GLN A 53 -6.93 3.01 -3.25
N LEU A 54 -6.41 3.27 -2.06
CA LEU A 54 -5.82 4.56 -1.70
C LEU A 54 -4.61 4.89 -2.58
N ASP A 55 -3.71 3.93 -2.82
CA ASP A 55 -2.53 4.11 -3.67
C ASP A 55 -2.95 4.50 -5.10
N LEU A 56 -3.98 3.87 -5.66
CA LEU A 56 -4.51 4.22 -6.98
C LEU A 56 -5.12 5.63 -7.00
N SER A 57 -5.88 6.01 -5.96
CA SER A 57 -6.42 7.37 -5.83
C SER A 57 -5.32 8.42 -5.70
N TYR A 58 -4.26 8.14 -4.92
CA TYR A 58 -3.13 9.05 -4.79
C TYR A 58 -2.34 9.19 -6.09
N ALA A 59 -2.14 8.10 -6.83
CA ALA A 59 -1.51 8.16 -8.15
C ALA A 59 -2.34 9.00 -9.13
N LYS A 60 -3.69 8.88 -9.08
CA LYS A 60 -4.58 9.69 -9.90
C LYS A 60 -4.49 11.17 -9.54
N LEU A 61 -4.55 11.50 -8.26
CA LEU A 61 -4.35 12.87 -7.78
C LEU A 61 -2.98 13.42 -8.18
N ALA A 62 -1.93 12.61 -8.16
CA ALA A 62 -0.58 13.00 -8.55
C ALA A 62 -0.50 13.38 -10.04
N VAL A 63 -0.99 12.52 -10.94
CA VAL A 63 -0.97 12.82 -12.38
C VAL A 63 -1.87 14.01 -12.73
N ASP A 64 -3.02 14.14 -12.06
CA ASP A 64 -3.96 15.24 -12.31
C ASP A 64 -3.38 16.57 -11.86
N LYS A 65 -2.76 16.61 -10.69
CA LYS A 65 -2.08 17.81 -10.17
C LYS A 65 -0.91 18.23 -11.06
N LEU A 66 -0.15 17.27 -11.58
CA LEU A 66 0.91 17.54 -12.55
C LEU A 66 0.36 18.10 -13.86
N ALA A 67 -0.74 17.52 -14.35
CA ALA A 67 -1.40 17.96 -15.57
C ALA A 67 -1.93 19.39 -15.44
N GLU A 68 -2.61 19.68 -14.33
CA GLU A 68 -3.11 21.02 -14.00
C GLU A 68 -1.96 22.03 -13.88
N ALA A 69 -0.87 21.66 -13.20
CA ALA A 69 0.31 22.52 -13.11
C ALA A 69 0.96 22.77 -14.48
N ALA A 70 1.03 21.75 -15.34
CA ALA A 70 1.58 21.89 -16.69
C ALA A 70 0.72 22.84 -17.54
N ASP A 71 -0.61 22.67 -17.53
CA ASP A 71 -1.54 23.53 -18.27
C ASP A 71 -1.54 24.95 -17.71
N PHE A 72 -1.45 25.11 -16.39
CA PHE A 72 -1.35 26.41 -15.74
C PHE A 72 -0.09 27.18 -16.15
N VAL A 73 1.08 26.54 -16.11
CA VAL A 73 2.34 27.18 -16.51
C VAL A 73 2.36 27.44 -18.02
N TYR A 74 1.79 26.55 -18.83
CA TYR A 74 1.66 26.77 -20.26
C TYR A 74 0.77 27.98 -20.60
N SER A 75 -0.38 28.12 -19.91
CA SER A 75 -1.29 29.26 -20.10
C SER A 75 -0.69 30.61 -19.71
N GLN A 76 0.29 30.62 -18.81
CA GLN A 76 1.03 31.83 -18.42
C GLN A 76 2.11 32.24 -19.44
N GLY A 77 2.53 31.31 -20.29
CA GLY A 77 3.51 31.55 -21.35
C GLY A 77 4.95 31.23 -20.95
N SER A 78 5.87 31.64 -21.83
CA SER A 78 7.29 31.25 -21.75
C SER A 78 7.99 31.83 -20.53
N GLY A 79 8.80 31.02 -19.86
CA GLY A 79 9.55 31.42 -18.66
C GLY A 79 8.75 31.29 -17.36
N ALA A 80 7.46 30.98 -17.42
CA ALA A 80 6.68 30.66 -16.23
C ALA A 80 7.21 29.35 -15.60
N SER A 81 7.23 29.29 -14.27
CA SER A 81 7.57 28.08 -13.54
C SER A 81 6.79 27.97 -12.23
N VAL A 82 6.50 26.75 -11.82
CA VAL A 82 5.90 26.44 -10.52
C VAL A 82 6.59 25.23 -9.91
N THR A 83 6.74 25.22 -8.59
CA THR A 83 7.19 24.06 -7.85
C THR A 83 6.01 23.51 -7.05
N ILE A 84 5.67 22.25 -7.27
CA ILE A 84 4.60 21.58 -6.55
C ILE A 84 5.14 20.42 -5.71
N LYS A 85 4.55 20.22 -4.54
CA LYS A 85 4.78 19.00 -3.75
C LYS A 85 3.90 17.89 -4.29
N LEU A 86 4.53 16.80 -4.69
CA LEU A 86 3.90 15.62 -5.26
C LEU A 86 4.17 14.42 -4.36
N TYR A 87 3.11 13.73 -3.95
CA TYR A 87 3.24 12.47 -3.24
C TYR A 87 3.12 11.32 -4.23
N ILE A 88 4.15 10.47 -4.27
CA ILE A 88 4.14 9.22 -5.03
C ILE A 88 3.75 8.10 -4.07
N PRO A 89 2.62 7.40 -4.29
CA PRO A 89 2.16 6.34 -3.41
C PRO A 89 3.03 5.08 -3.51
N SER A 90 2.82 4.18 -2.55
CA SER A 90 3.41 2.85 -2.58
C SER A 90 2.86 2.08 -3.78
N GLY A 91 3.70 1.26 -4.43
CA GLY A 91 3.28 0.44 -5.56
C GLY A 91 3.40 1.08 -6.95
N VAL A 92 3.99 2.28 -7.08
CA VAL A 92 4.42 2.78 -8.41
C VAL A 92 5.59 1.93 -8.92
N VAL A 93 5.44 1.39 -10.12
CA VAL A 93 6.46 0.57 -10.80
C VAL A 93 7.22 1.40 -11.84
N GLY A 94 6.57 2.43 -12.38
CA GLY A 94 7.16 3.30 -13.38
C GLY A 94 6.26 4.47 -13.73
N GLY A 95 6.78 5.34 -14.59
CA GLY A 95 6.04 6.49 -15.08
C GLY A 95 6.65 7.03 -16.37
N SER A 96 5.85 7.73 -17.15
CA SER A 96 6.30 8.39 -18.37
C SER A 96 5.60 9.72 -18.55
N VAL A 97 6.37 10.72 -18.98
CA VAL A 97 5.88 12.06 -19.33
C VAL A 97 6.30 12.34 -20.77
N GLY A 98 5.33 12.49 -21.65
CA GLY A 98 5.60 12.70 -23.07
C GLY A 98 4.32 12.87 -23.88
N ASN A 99 4.41 13.57 -25.02
CA ASN A 99 3.33 13.65 -26.01
C ASN A 99 1.97 14.00 -25.38
N ASN A 100 1.92 15.10 -24.63
CA ASN A 100 0.70 15.58 -23.97
C ASN A 100 0.11 14.60 -22.93
N THR A 101 0.88 13.62 -22.49
CA THR A 101 0.40 12.55 -21.63
C THR A 101 1.34 12.35 -20.44
N ILE A 102 0.75 12.31 -19.26
CA ILE A 102 1.42 11.95 -18.01
C ILE A 102 0.83 10.61 -17.56
N ARG A 103 1.69 9.61 -17.40
CA ARG A 103 1.28 8.25 -17.01
C ARG A 103 2.10 7.77 -15.82
N LEU A 104 1.41 7.20 -14.85
CA LEU A 104 1.99 6.43 -13.75
C LEU A 104 1.47 5.00 -13.80
N ASP A 105 2.38 4.05 -13.58
CA ASP A 105 2.09 2.62 -13.56
C ASP A 105 2.05 2.13 -12.13
N VAL A 106 0.88 1.73 -11.66
CA VAL A 106 0.65 1.33 -10.26
C VAL A 106 0.32 -0.16 -10.21
N LEU A 107 1.02 -0.91 -9.37
CA LEU A 107 0.73 -2.31 -9.12
C LEU A 107 -0.50 -2.46 -8.21
N TYR A 108 -1.56 -3.06 -8.73
CA TYR A 108 -2.81 -3.31 -8.01
C TYR A 108 -3.18 -4.80 -8.09
N LYS A 109 -3.22 -5.49 -6.95
CA LYS A 109 -3.61 -6.92 -6.86
C LYS A 109 -2.93 -7.84 -7.88
N SER A 110 -1.66 -7.58 -8.22
CA SER A 110 -0.85 -8.32 -9.21
C SER A 110 -1.07 -7.92 -10.69
N SER A 111 -1.81 -6.85 -10.97
CA SER A 111 -1.89 -6.24 -12.31
C SER A 111 -1.32 -4.82 -12.28
N ILE A 112 -0.64 -4.42 -13.35
CA ILE A 112 -0.21 -3.03 -13.52
C ILE A 112 -1.40 -2.24 -14.07
N ASN A 113 -1.83 -1.23 -13.33
CA ASN A 113 -2.84 -0.28 -13.75
C ASN A 113 -2.16 1.02 -14.22
N ASN A 114 -2.51 1.46 -15.42
CA ASN A 114 -1.97 2.68 -16.01
C ASN A 114 -2.88 3.85 -15.64
N VAL A 115 -2.39 4.73 -14.79
CA VAL A 115 -3.07 5.95 -14.39
C VAL A 115 -2.60 7.08 -15.30
N ILE A 116 -3.51 7.62 -16.10
CA ILE A 116 -3.18 8.57 -17.18
C ILE A 116 -3.92 9.89 -16.97
N ALA A 117 -3.21 10.99 -17.21
CA ALA A 117 -3.76 12.33 -17.40
C ALA A 117 -3.26 12.93 -18.71
N MET A 118 -4.14 13.65 -19.40
CA MET A 118 -3.80 14.36 -20.64
C MET A 118 -3.62 15.85 -20.34
N THR A 119 -2.67 16.48 -21.00
CA THR A 119 -2.35 17.91 -20.87
C THR A 119 -2.58 18.62 -22.21
N GLN A 120 -2.97 19.89 -22.14
CA GLN A 120 -3.04 20.74 -23.33
C GLN A 120 -1.63 21.08 -23.83
N ALA A 121 -0.68 21.24 -22.92
CA ALA A 121 0.71 21.47 -23.25
C ALA A 121 1.44 20.18 -23.64
N ASN A 122 2.39 20.26 -24.57
CA ASN A 122 3.32 19.16 -24.80
C ASN A 122 4.27 19.06 -23.61
N VAL A 123 4.21 17.96 -22.87
CA VAL A 123 5.00 17.73 -21.66
C VAL A 123 6.18 16.81 -21.95
N SER A 124 7.32 17.07 -21.30
CA SER A 124 8.49 16.19 -21.33
C SER A 124 9.17 16.20 -19.96
N GLY A 125 9.76 15.08 -19.57
CA GLY A 125 10.45 15.03 -18.28
C GLY A 125 10.62 13.63 -17.73
N THR A 126 10.95 13.59 -16.45
CA THR A 126 11.08 12.36 -15.68
C THR A 126 10.18 12.43 -14.45
N LEU A 127 9.77 11.27 -13.94
CA LEU A 127 9.00 11.14 -12.71
C LEU A 127 9.74 10.23 -11.74
N PRO A 128 9.61 10.49 -10.42
CA PRO A 128 10.12 9.56 -9.43
C PRO A 128 9.31 8.25 -9.48
N SER A 129 10.02 7.13 -9.43
CA SER A 129 9.42 5.79 -9.38
C SER A 129 9.27 5.26 -7.95
N ASN A 130 9.98 5.86 -6.99
CA ASN A 130 10.00 5.40 -5.61
C ASN A 130 8.96 6.15 -4.78
N GLU A 131 8.36 5.44 -3.82
CA GLU A 131 7.42 6.04 -2.86
C GLU A 131 8.07 7.21 -2.10
N GLY A 132 7.31 8.29 -1.93
CA GLY A 132 7.76 9.44 -1.16
C GLY A 132 7.16 10.77 -1.58
N LEU A 133 7.53 11.81 -0.85
CA LEU A 133 7.18 13.18 -1.16
C LEU A 133 8.32 13.84 -1.95
N TYR A 134 8.01 14.34 -3.15
CA TYR A 134 8.97 14.98 -4.04
C TYR A 134 8.56 16.41 -4.35
N GLU A 135 9.54 17.28 -4.54
CA GLU A 135 9.33 18.63 -5.05
C GLU A 135 9.55 18.62 -6.55
N VAL A 136 8.46 18.72 -7.31
CA VAL A 136 8.51 18.68 -8.77
C VAL A 136 8.43 20.10 -9.29
N LYS A 137 9.46 20.50 -10.04
CA LYS A 137 9.50 21.77 -10.76
C LYS A 137 8.95 21.58 -12.16
N VAL A 138 8.01 22.44 -12.53
CA VAL A 138 7.35 22.48 -13.83
C VAL A 138 7.65 23.83 -14.47
N VAL A 139 8.25 23.82 -15.66
CA VAL A 139 8.74 25.02 -16.36
C VAL A 139 8.24 25.05 -17.80
N CYS A 140 7.69 26.17 -18.26
CA CYS A 140 7.33 26.34 -19.67
C CYS A 140 8.51 26.96 -20.44
N ASN A 141 9.01 26.21 -21.42
CA ASN A 141 10.06 26.66 -22.35
C ASN A 141 9.45 27.23 -23.64
N GLY A 142 8.21 27.73 -23.58
CA GLY A 142 7.46 28.27 -24.72
C GLY A 142 6.66 27.19 -25.45
N SER A 143 7.32 26.30 -26.19
CA SER A 143 6.64 25.28 -27.01
C SER A 143 6.31 23.99 -26.27
N TYR A 144 6.96 23.75 -25.12
CA TYR A 144 6.74 22.56 -24.30
C TYR A 144 6.95 22.89 -22.82
N VAL A 145 6.38 22.04 -21.98
CA VAL A 145 6.53 22.08 -20.53
C VAL A 145 7.50 21.00 -20.09
N GLN A 146 8.53 21.40 -19.36
CA GLN A 146 9.52 20.52 -18.77
C GLN A 146 9.16 20.20 -17.32
N ILE A 147 9.15 18.91 -16.98
CA ILE A 147 8.90 18.40 -15.63
C ILE A 147 10.19 17.76 -15.10
N SER A 148 10.65 18.21 -13.93
CA SER A 148 11.85 17.70 -13.26
C SER A 148 11.62 17.60 -11.75
N TYR A 149 12.14 16.55 -11.12
CA TYR A 149 12.07 16.28 -9.68
C TYR A 149 13.47 16.17 -9.06
#